data_AF-A0A3G1AAB7-F1
#
_entry.id   AF-A0A3G1AAB7-F1
#
_cell.length_a   1.000
_cell.length_b   1.000
_cell.length_c   1.000
_cell.angle_alpha   90.00
_cell.angle_beta   90.00
_cell.angle_gamma   90.00
#
_symmetry.space_group_name_H-M   'P 1'
#
loop_
_entity.id
_entity.type
_entity.pdbx_description
1 polymer ?
#
loop_
_entity_poly.entity_id
_entity_poly.type
_entity_poly.pdbx_seq_one_letter_code
_entity_poly.pdbx_strand_id
1 'polypeptide(L)'
;MDLLDLAIYVLPPYVVAVFLFGVAYRLSRYVFLWKRKPSAPRRQKSFASLLVGLVKTFLDPLIIAAQKRKGDFIGGLIALHIVGVIPLIFLLGQHVAMFSYWLPFYSLLKPFAIPTSITTGSQSFFTNVLPASSMSWTFVNTIWGPLTIILNGDLLAILAIIGVSYKFGDKIVRALHKLPHLRLGDFIDLFLLLAILVSGFLATHHLPSPDIATYRLVLGTHILLAETLVAYLPFSKFWHFVFGYWYGKLHEWYDIKFNRGSL
;
A
#
# COMPACT_ATOMS: atom_id res chain seq x y z
N MET A 1 -15.19 19.96 18.38
CA MET A 1 -14.78 18.79 17.60
C MET A 1 -14.05 19.30 16.39
N ASP A 2 -12.74 19.04 16.31
CA ASP A 2 -11.94 19.43 15.15
C ASP A 2 -11.90 18.30 14.09
N LEU A 3 -11.16 18.52 13.00
CA LEU A 3 -11.07 17.56 11.91
C LEU A 3 -10.46 16.22 12.34
N LEU A 4 -9.50 16.26 13.27
CA LEU A 4 -8.83 15.06 13.77
C LEU A 4 -9.81 14.20 14.58
N ASP A 5 -10.58 14.83 15.48
CA ASP A 5 -11.58 14.12 16.27
C ASP A 5 -12.67 13.49 15.38
N LEU A 6 -13.11 14.21 14.35
CA LEU A 6 -14.07 13.70 13.37
C LEU A 6 -13.54 12.45 12.64
N ALA A 7 -12.31 12.54 12.12
CA ALA A 7 -11.68 11.45 11.36
C ALA A 7 -11.38 10.22 12.22
N ILE A 8 -11.02 10.38 13.50
CA ILE A 8 -10.69 9.23 14.36
C ILE A 8 -11.92 8.58 15.00
N TYR A 9 -12.91 9.38 15.41
CA TYR A 9 -13.97 8.87 16.29
C TYR A 9 -15.35 8.76 15.62
N VAL A 10 -15.59 9.51 14.54
CA VAL A 10 -16.93 9.59 13.94
C VAL A 10 -17.00 8.86 12.60
N LEU A 11 -16.05 9.09 11.71
CA LEU A 11 -16.07 8.57 10.35
C LEU A 11 -15.75 7.07 10.17
N PRO A 12 -14.91 6.40 10.99
CA PRO A 12 -14.49 5.03 10.71
C PRO A 12 -15.64 4.02 10.50
N PRO A 13 -16.74 4.03 11.29
CA PRO A 13 -17.87 3.13 11.06
C PRO A 13 -18.51 3.29 9.68
N TYR A 14 -18.65 4.53 9.20
CA TYR A 14 -19.22 4.82 7.88
C TYR A 14 -18.28 4.40 6.76
N VAL A 15 -16.98 4.63 6.93
CA VAL A 15 -15.93 4.20 5.99
C VAL A 15 -15.95 2.69 5.83
N VAL A 16 -16.01 1.96 6.95
CA VAL A 16 -16.11 0.48 6.95
C VAL A 16 -17.40 0.02 6.27
N ALA A 17 -18.55 0.65 6.54
CA ALA A 17 -19.81 0.29 5.90
C ALA A 17 -19.76 0.46 4.37
N VAL A 18 -19.23 1.58 3.88
CA VAL A 18 -19.08 1.85 2.43
C VAL A 18 -18.09 0.86 1.81
N PHE A 19 -16.97 0.60 2.47
CA PHE A 19 -15.98 -0.38 2.03
C PHE A 19 -16.61 -1.77 1.90
N LEU A 20 -17.27 -2.27 2.96
CA LEU A 20 -17.91 -3.59 2.97
C LEU A 20 -19.01 -3.71 1.91
N PHE A 21 -19.82 -2.67 1.72
CA PHE A 21 -20.80 -2.63 0.66
C PHE A 21 -20.15 -2.76 -0.72
N GLY A 22 -19.07 -2.01 -0.98
CA GLY A 22 -18.34 -2.09 -2.24
C GLY A 22 -17.69 -3.47 -2.47
N VAL A 23 -17.12 -4.06 -1.43
CA VAL A 23 -16.56 -5.42 -1.47
C VAL A 23 -17.66 -6.43 -1.80
N ALA A 24 -18.79 -6.39 -1.08
CA ALA A 24 -19.93 -7.27 -1.30
C ALA A 24 -20.47 -7.14 -2.73
N TYR A 25 -20.68 -5.91 -3.22
CA TYR A 25 -21.08 -5.65 -4.59
C TYR A 25 -20.11 -6.25 -5.60
N ARG A 26 -18.80 -6.02 -5.44
CA ARG A 26 -17.80 -6.50 -6.39
C ARG A 26 -17.65 -8.03 -6.37
N LEU A 27 -17.62 -8.65 -5.19
CA LEU A 27 -17.57 -10.11 -5.05
C LEU A 27 -18.85 -10.78 -5.56
N SER A 28 -20.02 -10.20 -5.30
CA SER A 28 -21.29 -10.70 -5.82
C SER A 28 -21.27 -10.79 -7.36
N ARG A 29 -20.67 -9.80 -8.04
CA ARG A 29 -20.50 -9.82 -9.50
C ARG A 29 -19.62 -10.99 -9.96
N TYR A 30 -18.56 -11.33 -9.22
CA TYR A 30 -17.74 -12.50 -9.54
C TYR A 30 -18.50 -13.81 -9.38
N VAL A 31 -19.38 -13.92 -8.39
CA VAL A 31 -20.16 -15.14 -8.13
C VAL A 31 -21.34 -15.27 -9.09
N PHE A 32 -22.17 -14.22 -9.19
CA PHE A 32 -23.43 -14.25 -9.95
C PHE A 32 -23.25 -14.07 -11.46
N LEU A 33 -22.19 -13.39 -11.91
CA LEU A 33 -21.87 -13.26 -13.33
C LEU A 33 -20.78 -14.23 -13.80
N TRP A 34 -20.46 -15.24 -12.97
CA TRP A 34 -19.56 -16.32 -13.34
C TRP A 34 -20.15 -17.14 -14.48
N LYS A 35 -19.78 -16.82 -15.72
CA LYS A 35 -20.03 -17.72 -16.83
C LYS A 35 -19.04 -18.87 -16.74
N ARG A 36 -19.53 -20.07 -16.42
CA ARG A 36 -18.74 -21.31 -16.48
C ARG A 36 -18.16 -21.44 -17.89
N LYS A 37 -16.86 -21.19 -18.04
CA LYS A 37 -16.16 -21.45 -19.30
C LYS A 37 -15.92 -22.97 -19.41
N PRO A 38 -15.91 -23.53 -20.62
CA PRO A 38 -15.49 -24.91 -20.83
C PRO A 38 -14.08 -25.09 -20.26
N SER A 39 -13.95 -26.01 -19.29
CA SER A 39 -12.66 -26.39 -18.72
C SER A 39 -11.98 -27.37 -19.67
N ALA A 40 -10.70 -27.14 -19.96
CA ALA A 40 -9.89 -28.12 -20.66
C ALA A 40 -9.77 -29.41 -19.81
N PRO A 41 -9.65 -30.59 -20.43
CA PRO A 41 -9.48 -31.84 -19.70
C PRO A 41 -8.20 -31.79 -18.86
N ARG A 42 -8.33 -32.16 -17.59
CA ARG A 42 -7.28 -32.11 -16.58
C ARG A 42 -6.11 -33.01 -17.00
N ARG A 43 -4.95 -32.42 -17.33
CA ARG A 43 -3.72 -33.19 -17.51
C ARG A 43 -3.12 -33.50 -16.14
N GLN A 44 -2.81 -34.76 -15.86
CA GLN A 44 -2.08 -35.13 -14.64
C GLN A 44 -0.67 -34.54 -14.73
N LYS A 45 -0.33 -33.66 -13.78
CA LYS A 45 1.02 -33.10 -13.59
C LYS A 45 1.48 -33.40 -12.18
N SER A 46 2.80 -33.56 -12.01
CA SER A 46 3.38 -33.71 -10.68
C SER A 46 3.16 -32.45 -9.85
N PHE A 47 3.04 -32.61 -8.53
CA PHE A 47 2.87 -31.50 -7.60
C PHE A 47 3.99 -30.45 -7.72
N ALA A 48 5.24 -30.90 -7.92
CA ALA A 48 6.39 -30.02 -8.13
C ALA A 48 6.23 -29.13 -9.38
N SER A 49 5.74 -29.68 -10.49
CA SER A 49 5.48 -28.92 -11.72
C SER A 49 4.41 -27.84 -11.51
N LEU A 50 3.39 -28.15 -10.72
CA LEU A 50 2.32 -27.20 -10.38
C LEU A 50 2.84 -26.05 -9.49
N LEU A 51 3.68 -26.37 -8.50
CA LEU A 51 4.30 -25.38 -7.62
C LEU A 51 5.24 -24.44 -8.40
N VAL A 52 6.12 -24.99 -9.24
CA VAL A 52 6.98 -24.18 -10.12
C VAL A 52 6.14 -23.31 -11.05
N GLY A 53 5.05 -23.86 -11.59
CA GLY A 53 4.09 -23.13 -12.39
C GLY A 53 3.47 -21.95 -11.68
N LEU A 54 3.10 -22.13 -10.41
CA LEU A 54 2.51 -21.09 -9.55
C LEU A 54 3.52 -19.96 -9.34
N VAL A 55 4.73 -20.30 -8.89
CA VAL A 55 5.80 -19.33 -8.65
C VAL A 55 6.12 -18.54 -9.92
N LYS A 56 6.27 -19.21 -11.07
CA LYS A 56 6.52 -18.54 -12.36
C LYS A 56 5.41 -17.56 -12.75
N THR A 57 4.14 -17.86 -12.48
CA THR A 57 3.02 -16.93 -12.79
C THR A 57 3.17 -15.57 -12.11
N PHE A 58 3.78 -15.54 -10.92
CA PHE A 58 4.10 -14.31 -10.20
C PHE A 58 5.44 -13.71 -10.62
N LEU A 59 6.47 -14.53 -10.89
CA LEU A 59 7.82 -14.05 -11.24
C LEU A 59 7.94 -13.56 -12.69
N ASP A 60 7.35 -14.23 -13.67
CA ASP A 60 7.50 -13.90 -15.10
C ASP A 60 7.12 -12.43 -15.40
N PRO A 61 6.00 -11.89 -14.89
CA PRO A 61 5.68 -10.47 -15.08
C PRO A 61 6.72 -9.51 -14.51
N LEU A 62 7.36 -9.88 -13.39
CA LEU A 62 8.39 -9.05 -12.75
C LEU A 62 9.65 -9.03 -13.61
N ILE A 63 10.07 -10.19 -14.10
CA ILE A 63 11.23 -10.34 -15.00
C ILE A 63 11.00 -9.56 -16.30
N ILE A 64 9.82 -9.73 -16.91
CA ILE A 64 9.47 -9.02 -18.15
C ILE A 64 9.42 -7.50 -17.91
N ALA A 65 8.86 -7.05 -16.78
CA ALA A 65 8.84 -5.63 -16.44
C ALA A 65 10.26 -5.08 -16.24
N ALA A 66 11.14 -5.79 -15.53
CA ALA A 66 12.53 -5.40 -15.34
C ALA A 66 13.30 -5.28 -16.66
N GLN A 67 13.04 -6.18 -17.62
CA GLN A 67 13.72 -6.19 -18.91
C GLN A 67 13.16 -5.15 -19.89
N LYS A 68 11.82 -5.08 -20.02
CA LYS A 68 11.15 -4.35 -21.11
C LYS A 68 10.53 -3.02 -20.70
N ARG A 69 10.28 -2.80 -19.41
CA ARG A 69 9.60 -1.60 -18.89
C ARG A 69 10.30 -1.07 -17.65
N LYS A 70 11.58 -0.75 -17.79
CA LYS A 70 12.47 -0.33 -16.70
C LYS A 70 11.89 0.80 -15.84
N GLY A 71 11.30 1.83 -16.46
CA GLY A 71 10.65 2.93 -15.74
C GLY A 71 9.47 2.46 -14.87
N ASP A 72 8.57 1.65 -15.44
CA ASP A 72 7.43 1.08 -14.69
C ASP A 72 7.89 0.13 -13.58
N PHE A 73 8.97 -0.62 -13.81
CA PHE A 73 9.56 -1.50 -12.80
C PHE A 73 10.17 -0.69 -11.66
N ILE A 74 11.06 0.26 -11.94
CA ILE A 74 11.74 1.05 -10.91
C ILE A 74 10.77 1.98 -10.19
N GLY A 75 10.09 2.87 -10.92
CA GLY A 75 9.21 3.87 -10.31
C GLY A 75 7.90 3.28 -9.80
N GLY A 76 7.31 2.36 -10.58
CA GLY A 76 6.00 1.78 -10.28
C GLY A 76 6.02 0.62 -9.30
N LEU A 77 6.95 -0.33 -9.43
CA LEU A 77 6.98 -1.50 -8.56
C LEU A 77 7.93 -1.29 -7.37
N ILE A 78 9.19 -0.94 -7.62
CA ILE A 78 10.20 -0.86 -6.56
C ILE A 78 9.93 0.35 -5.66
N ALA A 79 9.98 1.56 -6.21
CA ALA A 79 9.88 2.80 -5.43
C ALA A 79 8.48 2.96 -4.82
N LEU A 80 7.43 2.79 -5.62
CA LEU A 80 6.06 2.98 -5.14
C LEU A 80 5.55 1.83 -4.26
N HIS A 81 5.63 0.57 -4.70
CA HIS A 81 4.98 -0.52 -3.97
C HIS A 81 5.91 -1.16 -2.93
N ILE A 82 6.99 -1.79 -3.38
CA ILE A 82 7.82 -2.69 -2.55
C ILE A 82 8.54 -1.92 -1.44
N VAL A 83 9.15 -0.78 -1.78
CA VAL A 83 9.93 0.02 -0.82
C VAL A 83 9.12 1.19 -0.27
N GLY A 84 8.18 1.75 -1.03
CA GLY A 84 7.38 2.88 -0.57
C GLY A 84 6.16 2.46 0.26
N VAL A 85 5.03 2.28 -0.42
CA VAL A 85 3.69 2.18 0.18
C VAL A 85 3.50 0.96 1.07
N ILE A 86 3.99 -0.23 0.68
CA ILE A 86 3.81 -1.46 1.48
C ILE A 86 4.45 -1.31 2.87
N PRO A 87 5.76 -1.04 3.00
CA PRO A 87 6.37 -0.88 4.32
C PRO A 87 5.88 0.38 5.03
N LEU A 88 5.54 1.48 4.33
CA LEU A 88 4.93 2.65 4.96
C LEU A 88 3.62 2.30 5.65
N ILE A 89 2.70 1.61 4.97
CA ILE A 89 1.41 1.24 5.56
C ILE A 89 1.64 0.26 6.71
N PHE A 90 2.36 -0.84 6.46
CA PHE A 90 2.35 -1.96 7.40
C PHE A 90 3.41 -1.89 8.49
N LEU A 91 4.53 -1.21 8.25
CA LEU A 91 5.70 -1.25 9.13
C LEU A 91 6.11 0.12 9.67
N LEU A 92 5.62 1.26 9.17
CA LEU A 92 5.92 2.55 9.80
C LEU A 92 5.43 2.56 11.25
N GLY A 93 6.28 2.96 12.20
CA GLY A 93 5.99 2.88 13.63
C GLY A 93 4.64 3.49 14.03
N GLN A 94 4.30 4.66 13.50
CA GLN A 94 3.00 5.32 13.73
C GLN A 94 1.82 4.46 13.26
N HIS A 95 1.91 3.84 12.08
CA HIS A 95 0.85 2.96 11.57
C HIS A 95 0.77 1.68 12.37
N VAL A 96 1.90 1.07 12.75
CA VAL A 96 1.90 -0.13 13.62
C VAL A 96 1.24 0.18 14.97
N ALA A 97 1.54 1.35 15.55
CA ALA A 97 0.91 1.80 16.80
C ALA A 97 -0.61 1.98 16.64
N MET A 98 -1.04 2.68 15.58
CA MET A 98 -2.45 2.90 15.28
C MET A 98 -3.19 1.59 15.01
N PHE A 99 -2.63 0.69 14.20
CA PHE A 99 -3.26 -0.61 13.92
C PHE A 99 -3.31 -1.50 15.16
N SER A 100 -2.33 -1.42 16.06
CA SER A 100 -2.37 -2.17 17.31
C SER A 100 -3.46 -1.71 18.27
N TYR A 101 -3.89 -0.44 18.17
CA TYR A 101 -5.03 0.07 18.94
C TYR A 101 -6.34 -0.59 18.49
N TRP A 102 -6.56 -0.74 17.19
CA TRP A 102 -7.77 -1.36 16.63
C TRP A 102 -7.72 -2.89 16.55
N LEU A 103 -6.52 -3.44 16.34
CA LEU A 103 -6.25 -4.87 16.13
C LEU A 103 -5.09 -5.28 17.07
N PRO A 104 -5.37 -5.72 18.31
CA PRO A 104 -4.33 -5.94 19.32
C PRO A 104 -3.20 -6.89 18.89
N PHE A 105 -3.48 -7.89 18.06
CA PHE A 105 -2.48 -8.83 17.53
C PHE A 105 -1.46 -8.16 16.58
N TYR A 106 -1.78 -6.99 16.01
CA TYR A 106 -0.85 -6.23 15.18
C TYR A 106 0.39 -5.76 15.96
N SER A 107 0.29 -5.72 17.30
CA SER A 107 1.42 -5.42 18.18
C SER A 107 2.56 -6.45 18.09
N LEU A 108 2.33 -7.63 17.54
CA LEU A 108 3.37 -8.61 17.22
C LEU A 108 4.37 -8.09 16.18
N LEU A 109 3.99 -7.08 15.38
CA LEU A 109 4.85 -6.46 14.39
C LEU A 109 5.72 -5.33 14.95
N LYS A 110 5.60 -5.00 16.25
CA LYS A 110 6.46 -4.02 16.94
C LYS A 110 7.95 -4.19 16.64
N PRO A 111 8.54 -5.40 16.66
CA PRO A 111 9.97 -5.57 16.38
C PRO A 111 10.35 -5.19 14.94
N PHE A 112 9.40 -5.24 14.00
CA PHE A 112 9.61 -4.92 12.58
C PHE A 112 9.27 -3.46 12.26
N ALA A 113 8.90 -2.65 13.24
CA ALA A 113 8.54 -1.26 13.02
C ALA A 113 9.74 -0.47 12.44
N ILE A 114 9.44 0.43 11.51
CA ILE A 114 10.40 1.32 10.87
C ILE A 114 10.24 2.69 11.52
N PRO A 115 11.30 3.28 12.09
CA PRO A 115 11.24 4.60 12.70
C PRO A 115 10.99 5.66 11.64
N THR A 116 10.45 6.80 12.06
CA THR A 116 10.01 7.88 11.18
C THR A 116 11.19 8.54 10.47
N SER A 117 12.25 8.89 11.21
CA SER A 117 13.37 9.67 10.69
C SER A 117 14.73 9.09 11.06
N ILE A 118 15.75 9.56 10.35
CA ILE A 118 17.17 9.28 10.63
C ILE A 118 17.55 9.72 12.04
N THR A 119 17.07 10.88 12.49
CA THR A 119 17.36 11.41 13.84
C THR A 119 16.84 10.48 14.94
N THR A 120 15.69 9.85 14.73
CA THR A 120 15.13 8.86 15.65
C THR A 120 15.95 7.55 15.64
N GLY A 121 16.40 7.12 14.46
CA GLY A 121 17.25 5.93 14.31
C GLY A 121 18.71 6.13 14.79
N SER A 122 19.27 7.32 14.64
CA SER A 122 20.64 7.62 15.05
C SER A 122 20.73 7.90 16.56
N GLN A 123 19.73 8.56 17.15
CA GLN A 123 19.70 8.81 18.60
C GLN A 123 19.54 7.52 19.43
N SER A 124 18.81 6.55 18.89
CA SER A 124 18.67 5.24 19.53
C SER A 124 19.95 4.42 19.45
N PHE A 125 20.58 4.37 18.28
CA PHE A 125 21.77 3.56 18.07
C PHE A 125 23.04 4.14 18.72
N PHE A 126 23.29 5.44 18.55
CA PHE A 126 24.57 6.05 19.00
C PHE A 126 24.52 6.65 20.40
N THR A 127 23.34 7.03 20.89
CA THR A 127 23.24 7.80 22.15
C THR A 127 22.44 7.11 23.25
N ASN A 128 21.88 5.91 23.03
CA ASN A 128 21.06 5.18 24.03
C ASN A 128 20.03 6.10 24.74
N VAL A 129 19.50 7.09 24.02
CA VAL A 129 18.56 8.04 24.60
C VAL A 129 17.21 7.35 24.75
N LEU A 130 16.77 7.19 26.00
CA LEU A 130 15.40 6.75 26.29
C LEU A 130 14.42 7.74 25.64
N PRO A 131 13.38 7.27 24.94
CA PRO A 131 12.43 8.16 24.28
C PRO A 131 11.86 9.16 25.29
N ALA A 132 11.81 10.44 24.89
CA ALA A 132 11.43 11.56 25.77
C ALA A 132 9.97 11.50 26.28
N SER A 133 9.17 10.54 25.80
CA SER A 133 7.78 10.35 26.22
C SER A 133 7.61 9.08 27.04
N SER A 134 6.75 9.13 28.06
CA SER A 134 6.23 7.98 28.79
C SER A 134 5.23 7.12 27.98
N MET A 135 5.15 7.29 26.66
CA MET A 135 4.32 6.44 25.81
C MET A 135 4.79 4.99 25.91
N SER A 136 3.85 4.06 26.02
CA SER A 136 4.10 2.61 26.07
C SER A 136 4.67 2.01 24.77
N TRP A 137 5.06 2.87 23.82
CA TRP A 137 5.57 2.51 22.50
C TRP A 137 6.98 3.09 22.32
N THR A 138 7.95 2.20 22.20
CA THR A 138 9.35 2.54 21.91
C THR A 138 9.60 2.35 20.40
N PHE A 139 9.79 3.44 19.68
CA PHE A 139 10.00 3.43 18.21
C PHE A 139 11.46 3.20 17.79
N VAL A 140 12.29 2.71 18.71
CA VAL A 140 13.76 2.84 18.64
C VAL A 140 14.54 1.53 18.77
N ASN A 141 13.89 0.44 19.18
CA ASN A 141 14.53 -0.88 19.36
C ASN A 141 13.88 -1.92 18.44
N THR A 142 14.27 -1.92 17.17
CA THR A 142 13.66 -2.77 16.12
C THR A 142 14.72 -3.68 15.52
N ILE A 143 14.30 -4.75 14.83
CA ILE A 143 15.21 -5.74 14.22
C ILE A 143 16.10 -5.14 13.13
N TRP A 144 15.78 -3.93 12.67
CA TRP A 144 16.53 -3.21 11.65
C TRP A 144 17.83 -2.64 12.21
N GLY A 145 17.92 -2.35 13.51
CA GLY A 145 19.15 -1.84 14.14
C GLY A 145 19.78 -0.68 13.35
N PRO A 146 21.07 -0.72 12.99
CA PRO A 146 21.73 0.34 12.22
C PRO A 146 21.12 0.62 10.84
N LEU A 147 20.41 -0.34 10.24
CA LEU A 147 19.77 -0.15 8.93
C LEU A 147 18.75 0.97 8.98
N THR A 148 18.19 1.33 10.14
CA THR A 148 17.22 2.43 10.26
C THR A 148 17.77 3.80 9.86
N ILE A 149 19.10 3.96 9.80
CA ILE A 149 19.73 5.17 9.28
C ILE A 149 19.38 5.36 7.79
N ILE A 150 19.21 4.27 7.05
CA ILE A 150 18.87 4.28 5.62
C ILE A 150 17.40 3.91 5.43
N LEU A 151 16.93 2.87 6.11
CA LEU A 151 15.56 2.37 6.11
C LEU A 151 14.72 3.08 7.18
N ASN A 152 14.25 4.29 6.87
CA ASN A 152 13.36 5.08 7.72
C ASN A 152 12.14 5.61 6.95
N GLY A 153 11.11 6.00 7.69
CA GLY A 153 9.85 6.51 7.15
C GLY A 153 10.02 7.64 6.14
N ASP A 154 10.95 8.58 6.37
CA ASP A 154 11.20 9.69 5.45
C ASP A 154 11.67 9.20 4.07
N LEU A 155 12.65 8.29 4.03
CA LEU A 155 13.10 7.71 2.77
C LEU A 155 11.97 6.97 2.07
N LEU A 156 11.21 6.13 2.80
CA LEU A 156 10.12 5.37 2.21
C LEU A 156 9.02 6.31 1.66
N ALA A 157 8.68 7.37 2.39
CA ALA A 157 7.72 8.38 1.98
C ALA A 157 8.18 9.11 0.72
N ILE A 158 9.45 9.55 0.67
CA ILE A 158 10.03 10.20 -0.51
C ILE A 158 10.00 9.25 -1.72
N LEU A 159 10.39 7.99 -1.56
CA LEU A 159 10.35 7.00 -2.64
C LEU A 159 8.92 6.74 -3.12
N ALA A 160 7.95 6.66 -2.20
CA ALA A 160 6.54 6.54 -2.55
C ALA A 160 6.01 7.77 -3.30
N ILE A 161 6.38 8.97 -2.87
CA ILE A 161 6.02 10.24 -3.53
C ILE A 161 6.61 10.28 -4.94
N ILE A 162 7.91 9.96 -5.11
CA ILE A 162 8.56 9.87 -6.42
C ILE A 162 7.86 8.84 -7.30
N GLY A 163 7.56 7.65 -6.77
CA GLY A 163 6.90 6.57 -7.50
C GLY A 163 5.48 6.92 -7.96
N VAL A 164 4.67 7.54 -7.09
CA VAL A 164 3.34 8.06 -7.46
C VAL A 164 3.47 9.18 -8.49
N SER A 165 4.39 10.13 -8.29
CA SER A 165 4.60 11.27 -9.18
C SER A 165 5.02 10.80 -10.57
N TYR A 166 5.89 9.80 -10.65
CA TYR A 166 6.25 9.14 -11.90
C TYR A 166 5.01 8.54 -12.59
N LYS A 167 4.16 7.80 -11.87
CA LYS A 167 2.94 7.22 -12.42
C LYS A 167 1.92 8.26 -12.86
N PHE A 168 1.83 9.37 -12.13
CA PHE A 168 0.98 10.50 -12.46
C PHE A 168 1.49 11.18 -13.75
N GLY A 169 2.78 11.46 -13.82
CA GLY A 169 3.44 12.02 -15.00
C GLY A 169 3.31 11.13 -16.24
N ASP A 170 3.57 9.82 -16.12
CA ASP A 170 3.37 8.85 -17.22
C ASP A 170 1.93 8.90 -17.75
N LYS A 171 0.93 9.07 -16.88
CA LYS A 171 -0.46 9.23 -17.31
C LYS A 171 -0.76 10.55 -17.99
N ILE A 172 -0.19 11.65 -17.51
CA ILE A 172 -0.29 12.96 -18.17
C ILE A 172 0.30 12.85 -19.57
N VAL A 173 1.51 12.31 -19.70
CA VAL A 173 2.19 12.11 -21.00
C VAL A 173 1.33 11.27 -21.94
N ARG A 174 0.77 10.14 -21.46
CA ARG A 174 -0.16 9.32 -22.26
C ARG A 174 -1.40 10.11 -22.69
N ALA A 175 -1.95 10.97 -21.82
CA ALA A 175 -3.11 11.80 -22.13
C ALA A 175 -2.78 12.83 -23.22
N LEU A 176 -1.62 13.49 -23.11
CA LEU A 176 -1.13 14.44 -24.10
C LEU A 176 -0.91 13.77 -25.47
N HIS A 177 -0.39 12.54 -25.48
CA HIS A 177 -0.25 11.73 -26.70
C HIS A 177 -1.54 11.04 -27.16
N LYS A 178 -2.70 11.35 -26.54
CA LYS A 178 -4.02 10.80 -26.88
C LYS A 178 -4.04 9.27 -26.94
N LEU A 179 -3.26 8.61 -26.09
CA LEU A 179 -3.21 7.16 -26.04
C LEU A 179 -4.55 6.61 -25.50
N PRO A 180 -5.09 5.54 -26.11
CA PRO A 180 -6.39 5.01 -25.72
C PRO A 180 -6.35 4.35 -24.33
N HIS A 181 -7.52 4.16 -23.71
CA HIS A 181 -7.72 3.49 -22.41
C HIS A 181 -7.29 4.28 -21.14
N LEU A 182 -7.28 5.61 -21.21
CA LEU A 182 -7.15 6.45 -20.01
C LEU A 182 -8.50 6.63 -19.33
N ARG A 183 -8.56 6.38 -18.02
CA ARG A 183 -9.76 6.53 -17.20
C ARG A 183 -9.55 7.65 -16.19
N LEU A 184 -10.57 8.47 -15.97
CA LEU A 184 -10.52 9.54 -14.97
C LEU A 184 -10.25 8.99 -13.55
N GLY A 185 -10.84 7.83 -13.22
CA GLY A 185 -10.62 7.16 -11.94
C GLY A 185 -9.15 6.85 -11.65
N ASP A 186 -8.33 6.61 -12.67
CA ASP A 186 -6.90 6.37 -12.48
C ASP A 186 -6.13 7.64 -12.05
N PHE A 187 -6.62 8.83 -12.41
CA PHE A 187 -6.04 10.11 -11.94
C PHE A 187 -6.49 10.41 -10.51
N ILE A 188 -7.77 10.16 -10.21
CA ILE A 188 -8.32 10.31 -8.85
C ILE A 188 -7.55 9.42 -7.87
N ASP A 189 -7.35 8.14 -8.23
CA ASP A 189 -6.60 7.16 -7.44
C ASP A 189 -5.19 7.66 -7.08
N LEU A 190 -4.44 8.13 -8.08
CA LEU A 190 -3.06 8.58 -7.88
C LEU A 190 -2.97 9.93 -7.16
N PHE A 191 -3.88 10.85 -7.45
CA PHE A 191 -3.95 12.13 -6.76
C PHE A 191 -4.25 11.93 -5.27
N LEU A 192 -5.22 11.08 -4.95
CA LEU A 192 -5.58 10.77 -3.57
C LEU A 192 -4.41 10.14 -2.83
N LEU A 193 -3.72 9.17 -3.46
CA LEU A 193 -2.51 8.58 -2.87
C LEU A 193 -1.39 9.60 -2.66
N LEU A 194 -1.15 10.49 -3.61
CA LEU A 194 -0.15 11.55 -3.48
C LEU A 194 -0.50 12.49 -2.31
N ALA A 195 -1.77 12.90 -2.22
CA ALA A 195 -2.25 13.78 -1.15
C ALA A 195 -2.10 13.12 0.23
N ILE A 196 -2.37 11.82 0.36
CA ILE A 196 -2.15 11.05 1.60
C ILE A 196 -0.66 11.03 1.96
N LEU A 197 0.22 10.72 1.02
CA LEU A 197 1.66 10.66 1.26
C LEU A 197 2.22 12.02 1.69
N VAL A 198 1.85 13.09 0.98
CA VAL A 198 2.30 14.45 1.28
C VAL A 198 1.76 14.93 2.63
N SER A 199 0.46 14.79 2.89
CA SER A 199 -0.12 15.19 4.18
C SER A 199 0.43 14.38 5.35
N GLY A 200 0.69 13.08 5.17
CA GLY A 200 1.32 12.23 6.18
C GLY A 200 2.75 12.67 6.48
N PHE A 201 3.54 12.96 5.44
CA PHE A 201 4.89 13.49 5.58
C PHE A 201 4.90 14.85 6.31
N LEU A 202 3.99 15.76 5.94
CA LEU A 202 3.87 17.05 6.62
C LEU A 202 3.48 16.87 8.10
N ALA A 203 2.54 15.96 8.40
CA ALA A 203 2.12 15.68 9.77
C ALA A 203 3.28 15.13 10.62
N THR A 204 4.08 14.19 10.10
CA THR A 204 5.23 13.64 10.83
C THR A 204 6.29 14.68 11.16
N HIS A 205 6.43 15.69 10.31
CA HIS A 205 7.42 16.77 10.47
C HIS A 205 6.87 18.05 11.11
N HIS A 206 5.62 18.04 11.58
CA HIS A 206 4.95 19.22 12.14
C HIS A 206 5.03 20.43 11.19
N LEU A 207 4.77 20.18 9.90
CA LEU A 207 4.76 21.19 8.85
C LEU A 207 3.32 21.56 8.46
N PRO A 208 3.07 22.81 8.04
CA PRO A 208 4.04 23.89 7.87
C PRO A 208 4.39 24.65 9.17
N SER A 209 3.73 24.33 10.29
CA SER A 209 3.90 24.99 11.57
C SER A 209 3.93 23.97 12.71
N PRO A 210 4.79 24.16 13.73
CA PRO A 210 4.82 23.33 14.93
C PRO A 210 3.62 23.56 15.87
N ASP A 211 2.76 24.52 15.56
CA ASP A 211 1.53 24.79 16.30
C ASP A 211 0.62 23.55 16.38
N ILE A 212 0.06 23.29 17.56
CA ILE A 212 -0.75 22.11 17.86
C ILE A 212 -2.01 22.09 16.98
N ALA A 213 -2.67 23.23 16.78
CA ALA A 213 -3.90 23.28 15.98
C ALA A 213 -3.60 22.96 14.51
N THR A 214 -2.49 23.48 13.98
CA THR A 214 -2.02 23.19 12.62
C THR A 214 -1.65 21.72 12.46
N TYR A 215 -0.88 21.15 13.40
CA TYR A 215 -0.54 19.72 13.40
C TYR A 215 -1.79 18.83 13.39
N ARG A 216 -2.76 19.11 14.26
CA ARG A 216 -4.01 18.35 14.35
C ARG A 216 -4.82 18.43 13.05
N LEU A 217 -4.86 19.60 12.42
CA LEU A 217 -5.53 19.78 11.13
C LEU A 217 -4.86 18.96 10.02
N VAL A 218 -3.53 18.99 9.92
CA VAL A 218 -2.78 18.27 8.89
C VAL A 218 -2.89 16.76 9.10
N LEU A 219 -2.75 16.28 10.35
CA LEU A 219 -2.95 14.87 10.68
C LEU A 219 -4.39 14.42 10.42
N GLY A 220 -5.38 15.22 10.81
CA GLY A 220 -6.79 14.93 10.54
C GLY A 220 -7.08 14.86 9.05
N THR A 221 -6.45 15.72 8.25
CA THR A 221 -6.55 15.69 6.78
C THR A 221 -5.94 14.40 6.22
N HIS A 222 -4.75 14.00 6.69
CA HIS A 222 -4.11 12.75 6.28
C HIS A 222 -5.01 11.53 6.55
N ILE A 223 -5.57 11.44 7.76
CA ILE A 223 -6.47 10.34 8.15
C ILE A 223 -7.73 10.36 7.30
N LEU A 224 -8.39 11.52 7.14
CA LEU A 224 -9.60 11.65 6.33
C LEU A 224 -9.36 11.24 4.87
N LEU A 225 -8.24 11.63 4.28
CA LEU A 225 -7.88 11.23 2.91
C LEU A 225 -7.64 9.72 2.83
N ALA A 226 -6.97 9.12 3.82
CA ALA A 226 -6.75 7.68 3.89
C ALA A 226 -8.06 6.91 4.04
N GLU A 227 -8.97 7.38 4.90
CA GLU A 227 -10.31 6.84 5.05
C GLU A 227 -11.14 6.93 3.76
N THR A 228 -11.07 8.08 3.08
CA THR A 228 -11.70 8.27 1.77
C THR A 228 -11.17 7.26 0.76
N LEU A 229 -9.85 7.03 0.75
CA LEU A 229 -9.24 6.04 -0.12
C LEU A 229 -9.76 4.63 0.22
N VAL A 230 -9.80 4.26 1.50
CA VAL A 230 -10.30 2.95 1.95
C VAL A 230 -11.74 2.73 1.50
N ALA A 231 -12.64 3.69 1.73
CA ALA A 231 -14.03 3.59 1.27
C ALA A 231 -14.13 3.45 -0.26
N TYR A 232 -13.23 4.10 -1.00
CA TYR A 232 -13.21 4.11 -2.47
C TYR A 232 -12.52 2.88 -3.10
N LEU A 233 -11.62 2.19 -2.38
CA LEU A 233 -10.84 1.03 -2.86
C LEU A 233 -11.64 0.01 -3.69
N PRO A 234 -12.81 -0.50 -3.23
CA PRO A 234 -13.54 -1.53 -3.97
C PRO A 234 -14.15 -1.01 -5.28
N PHE A 235 -14.26 0.30 -5.46
CA PHE A 235 -14.79 0.92 -6.69
C PHE A 235 -13.71 1.35 -7.66
N SER A 236 -12.44 1.29 -7.24
CA SER A 236 -11.32 1.82 -8.00
C SER A 236 -10.38 0.73 -8.53
N LYS A 237 -9.33 1.17 -9.24
CA LYS A 237 -8.28 0.27 -9.73
C LYS A 237 -7.39 -0.21 -8.59
N PHE A 238 -7.33 0.51 -7.47
CA PHE A 238 -6.54 0.12 -6.30
C PHE A 238 -7.03 -1.16 -5.61
N TRP A 239 -8.23 -1.64 -5.95
CA TRP A 239 -8.65 -3.00 -5.60
C TRP A 239 -7.65 -4.10 -6.01
N HIS A 240 -6.77 -3.83 -6.99
CA HIS A 240 -5.68 -4.75 -7.33
C HIS A 240 -4.77 -5.04 -6.13
N PHE A 241 -4.56 -4.06 -5.25
CA PHE A 241 -3.75 -4.20 -4.04
C PHE A 241 -4.36 -5.20 -3.06
N VAL A 242 -5.68 -5.12 -2.88
CA VAL A 242 -6.44 -5.96 -1.92
C VAL A 242 -6.70 -7.36 -2.46
N PHE A 243 -7.18 -7.48 -3.70
CA PHE A 243 -7.69 -8.75 -4.22
C PHE A 243 -7.47 -8.95 -5.72
N GLY A 244 -7.71 -7.91 -6.53
CA GLY A 244 -7.82 -8.06 -7.98
C GLY A 244 -6.58 -8.68 -8.66
N TYR A 245 -5.37 -8.33 -8.20
CA TYR A 245 -4.13 -8.89 -8.73
C TYR A 245 -3.97 -10.36 -8.32
N TRP A 246 -4.12 -10.65 -7.03
CA TRP A 246 -3.95 -11.99 -6.44
C TRP A 246 -4.91 -12.99 -7.06
N TYR A 247 -6.19 -12.63 -7.11
CA TYR A 247 -7.23 -13.46 -7.70
C TYR A 247 -6.96 -13.71 -9.19
N GLY A 248 -6.63 -12.66 -9.95
CA GLY A 248 -6.31 -12.77 -11.37
C GLY A 248 -5.13 -13.71 -11.64
N LYS A 249 -4.07 -13.65 -10.82
CA LYS A 249 -2.88 -14.50 -10.96
C LYS A 249 -3.13 -15.94 -10.57
N LEU A 250 -3.89 -16.19 -9.52
CA LEU A 250 -4.31 -17.54 -9.14
C LEU A 250 -5.19 -18.17 -10.23
N HIS A 251 -6.10 -17.38 -10.80
CA HIS A 251 -6.94 -17.83 -11.89
C HIS A 251 -6.15 -18.10 -13.19
N GLU A 252 -5.20 -17.24 -13.53
CA GLU A 252 -4.27 -17.45 -14.65
C GLU A 252 -3.51 -18.77 -14.48
N TRP A 253 -2.95 -19.01 -13.29
CA TRP A 253 -2.28 -20.27 -12.99
C TRP A 253 -3.24 -21.47 -13.11
N TYR A 254 -4.43 -21.39 -12.51
CA TYR A 254 -5.40 -22.48 -12.49
C TYR A 254 -5.92 -22.82 -13.90
N ASP A 255 -6.34 -21.82 -14.67
CA ASP A 255 -6.96 -22.07 -15.98
C ASP A 255 -5.94 -22.35 -17.08
N ILE A 256 -4.82 -21.62 -17.09
CA ILE A 256 -3.89 -21.68 -18.21
C ILE A 256 -2.81 -22.74 -17.97
N LYS A 257 -2.22 -22.77 -16.78
CA LYS A 257 -1.09 -23.66 -16.48
C LYS A 257 -1.51 -25.03 -15.94
N PHE A 258 -2.52 -25.04 -15.06
CA PHE A 258 -3.06 -26.27 -14.46
C PHE A 258 -4.07 -26.97 -15.40
N ASN A 259 -5.11 -26.27 -15.89
CA ASN A 259 -6.13 -26.89 -16.76
C ASN A 259 -5.68 -27.03 -18.24
N ARG A 260 -5.11 -25.99 -18.86
CA ARG A 260 -4.74 -25.99 -20.29
C ARG A 260 -3.33 -26.51 -20.58
N GLY A 261 -2.51 -26.71 -19.55
CA GLY A 261 -1.24 -27.43 -19.67
C GLY A 261 -0.06 -26.64 -20.22
N SER A 262 -0.16 -25.32 -20.44
CA SER A 262 0.91 -24.50 -21.06
C SER A 262 2.04 -24.08 -20.08
N LEU A 263 2.58 -25.04 -19.32
CA LEU A 263 3.79 -24.80 -18.52
C LEU A 263 5.04 -24.81 -19.37
#